data_AF-A0A9E4J5V7-F1
#
_entry.id   AF-A0A9E4J5V7-F1
#
_cell.length_a   1.000
_cell.length_b   1.000
_cell.length_c   1.000
_cell.angle_alpha   90.00
_cell.angle_beta   90.00
_cell.angle_gamma   90.00
#
_symmetry.space_group_name_H-M   'P 1'
#
loop_
_entity.id
_entity.type
_entity.pdbx_description
1 polymer ?
#
loop_
_entity_poly.entity_id
_entity_poly.type
_entity_poly.pdbx_seq_one_letter_code
_entity_poly.pdbx_strand_id
1 'polypeptide(L)' 'MSPLNFLSTAAGRRHWDIFSELCLKFRATGNLVPDAYFAALAIESGSEWITSDAGFGRYPNLKWRRLPEP' A
#
# COMPACT_ATOMS: atom_id res chain seq x y z
N MET A 1 18.97 -22.37 -10.68
CA MET A 1 18.89 -21.00 -10.15
C MET A 1 17.63 -20.91 -9.33
N SER A 2 17.74 -20.83 -8.00
CA SER A 2 16.57 -20.54 -7.16
C SER A 2 16.08 -19.13 -7.47
N PRO A 3 14.76 -18.89 -7.60
CA PRO A 3 14.27 -17.53 -7.75
C PRO A 3 14.70 -16.70 -6.54
N LEU A 4 14.99 -15.42 -6.78
CA LEU A 4 15.14 -14.46 -5.69
C LEU A 4 13.83 -14.42 -4.92
N ASN A 5 13.88 -14.80 -3.64
CA ASN A 5 12.72 -14.78 -2.72
C ASN A 5 12.25 -13.37 -2.36
N PHE A 6 12.83 -12.34 -2.98
CA PHE A 6 12.53 -10.94 -2.72
C PHE A 6 12.67 -10.13 -4.01
N LEU A 7 11.68 -9.27 -4.27
CA LEU A 7 11.71 -8.27 -5.33
C LEU A 7 11.61 -6.89 -4.68
N SER A 8 12.53 -5.99 -5.04
CA SER A 8 12.46 -4.60 -4.58
C SER A 8 11.31 -3.88 -5.26
N THR A 9 10.54 -3.12 -4.49
CA THR A 9 9.48 -2.24 -5.00
C THR A 9 9.86 -0.80 -4.71
N ALA A 10 9.54 0.09 -5.64
CA ALA A 10 9.78 1.53 -5.53
C ALA A 10 8.62 2.28 -6.20
N ALA A 11 8.39 3.52 -5.77
CA ALA A 11 7.40 4.40 -6.37
C ALA A 11 7.72 4.61 -7.86
N GLY A 12 6.78 4.24 -8.71
CA GLY A 12 6.83 4.43 -10.15
C GLY A 12 6.17 5.74 -10.59
N ARG A 13 5.92 5.84 -11.89
CA ARG A 13 5.38 7.05 -12.52
C ARG A 13 3.94 7.38 -12.11
N ARG A 14 3.14 6.40 -11.69
CA ARG A 14 1.73 6.58 -11.31
C ARG A 14 1.56 6.80 -9.81
N HIS A 15 2.60 6.53 -9.02
CA HIS A 15 2.55 6.58 -7.57
C HIS A 15 2.00 7.90 -7.04
N TRP A 16 2.52 9.03 -7.54
CA TRP A 16 2.13 10.35 -7.06
C TRP A 16 0.65 10.65 -7.26
N ASP A 17 0.09 10.26 -8.41
CA ASP A 17 -1.33 10.48 -8.71
C ASP A 17 -2.21 9.65 -7.77
N ILE A 18 -1.86 8.37 -7.57
CA ILE A 18 -2.59 7.47 -6.66
C ILE A 18 -2.50 7.99 -5.23
N PHE A 19 -1.29 8.31 -4.76
CA PHE A 19 -1.05 8.83 -3.42
C PHE A 19 -1.82 10.13 -3.16
N SER A 20 -1.79 11.06 -4.11
CA SER A 20 -2.50 12.34 -3.99
C SER A 20 -4.02 12.13 -3.97
N GLU A 21 -4.54 11.23 -4.81
CA GLU A 21 -5.96 10.86 -4.79
C GLU A 21 -6.37 10.28 -3.43
N LEU A 22 -5.58 9.34 -2.88
CA LEU A 22 -5.85 8.76 -1.57
C LEU A 22 -5.80 9.82 -0.46
N CYS A 23 -4.81 10.71 -0.47
CA CYS A 23 -4.72 11.80 0.49
C CYS A 23 -5.96 12.69 0.47
N LEU A 24 -6.42 13.09 -0.72
CA LEU A 24 -7.61 13.93 -0.88
C LEU A 24 -8.88 13.19 -0.47
N LYS A 25 -9.06 11.96 -0.94
CA LYS A 25 -10.26 11.15 -0.71
C LYS A 25 -10.46 10.79 0.76
N PHE A 26 -9.38 10.48 1.47
CA PHE A 26 -9.43 10.08 2.88
C PHE A 26 -9.05 11.20 3.85
N ARG A 27 -8.86 12.43 3.34
CA ARG A 27 -8.43 13.60 4.12
C ARG A 27 -7.23 13.27 5.01
N ALA A 28 -6.21 12.67 4.40
CA ALA A 28 -5.08 12.13 5.13
C ALA A 28 -4.33 13.26 5.85
N THR A 29 -4.22 13.12 7.17
CA THR A 29 -3.43 14.00 8.05
C THR A 29 -2.72 13.15 9.10
N GLY A 30 -1.58 13.62 9.60
CA GLY A 30 -0.80 12.88 10.60
C GLY A 30 -0.45 11.48 10.08
N ASN A 31 -0.75 10.45 10.87
CA ASN A 31 -0.41 9.05 10.55
C ASN A 31 -1.10 8.51 9.29
N LEU A 32 -2.17 9.15 8.80
CA LEU A 32 -2.82 8.70 7.57
C LEU A 32 -2.03 9.05 6.30
N VAL A 33 -1.12 10.02 6.36
CA VAL A 33 -0.28 10.40 5.22
C VAL A 33 0.68 9.26 4.85
N PRO A 34 1.52 8.72 5.76
CA PRO A 34 2.35 7.57 5.44
C PRO A 34 1.54 6.31 5.10
N ASP A 35 0.37 6.09 5.70
CA ASP A 35 -0.51 4.96 5.33
C ASP A 35 -0.96 5.07 3.87
N ALA A 36 -1.37 6.27 3.43
CA ALA A 36 -1.77 6.52 2.05
C ALA A 36 -0.59 6.31 1.07
N TYR A 37 0.63 6.67 1.48
CA TYR A 37 1.84 6.42 0.68
C TYR A 37 2.06 4.92 0.47
N PHE A 38 2.04 4.11 1.53
CA PHE A 38 2.24 2.67 1.41
C PHE A 38 1.10 1.98 0.65
N ALA A 39 -0.15 2.42 0.87
CA ALA A 39 -1.28 1.93 0.09
C ALA A 39 -1.12 2.25 -1.41
N ALA A 40 -0.70 3.46 -1.76
CA ALA A 40 -0.44 3.84 -3.15
C ALA A 40 0.68 3.01 -3.78
N LEU A 41 1.76 2.72 -3.02
CA LEU A 41 2.86 1.88 -3.48
C LEU A 41 2.37 0.47 -3.83
N ALA A 42 1.62 -0.16 -2.90
CA ALA A 42 1.09 -1.50 -3.10
C ALA A 42 0.05 -1.57 -4.24
N ILE A 43 -0.80 -0.54 -4.38
CA ILE A 43 -1.75 -0.44 -5.49
C ILE A 43 -1.02 -0.31 -6.83
N GLU A 44 0.01 0.53 -6.91
CA GLU A 44 0.78 0.73 -8.15
C GLU A 44 1.52 -0.54 -8.57
N SER A 45 2.18 -1.21 -7.62
CA SER A 45 2.94 -2.44 -7.88
C SER A 45 2.03 -3.66 -8.07
N GLY A 46 0.75 -3.56 -7.72
CA GLY A 46 -0.17 -4.70 -7.66
C GLY A 46 0.13 -5.69 -6.54
N SER A 47 0.96 -5.30 -5.57
CA SER A 47 1.34 -6.11 -4.42
C SER A 47 0.20 -6.24 -3.42
N GLU A 48 0.19 -7.34 -2.67
CA GLU A 48 -0.69 -7.51 -1.52
C GLU A 48 -0.01 -6.99 -0.26
N TRP A 49 -0.69 -6.13 0.49
CA TRP A 49 -0.19 -5.53 1.72
C TRP A 49 -0.48 -6.42 2.93
N ILE A 50 0.56 -6.94 3.58
CA ILE A 50 0.45 -7.81 4.76
C ILE A 50 0.78 -7.00 6.01
N THR A 51 -0.20 -6.84 6.89
CA THR A 51 -0.04 -6.00 8.09
C THR A 51 -0.93 -6.48 9.24
N SER A 52 -0.57 -6.17 10.48
CA SER A 52 -1.46 -6.31 11.63
C SER A 52 -2.49 -5.17 11.74
N ASP A 53 -2.24 -4.05 11.05
CA ASP A 53 -3.10 -2.87 11.10
C ASP A 53 -4.29 -2.99 10.13
N ALA A 54 -5.48 -3.19 10.69
CA ALA A 54 -6.71 -3.26 9.92
C ALA A 54 -7.16 -1.91 9.32
N GLY A 55 -6.53 -0.81 9.72
CA GLY A 55 -6.77 0.53 9.19
C GLY A 55 -6.55 0.62 7.68
N PHE A 56 -5.69 -0.22 7.10
CA PHE A 56 -5.45 -0.27 5.65
C PHE A 56 -6.67 -0.72 4.84
N GLY A 57 -7.62 -1.42 5.46
CA GLY A 57 -8.88 -1.81 4.80
C GLY A 57 -9.77 -0.67 4.36
N ARG A 58 -9.44 0.58 4.73
CA ARG A 58 -10.12 1.79 4.25
C ARG A 58 -9.83 2.13 2.78
N TYR A 59 -8.69 1.69 2.24
CA TYR A 59 -8.24 2.11 0.91
C TYR A 59 -8.84 1.23 -0.19
N PRO A 60 -9.69 1.78 -1.06
CA PRO A 60 -10.29 1.03 -2.16
C PRO A 60 -9.20 0.58 -3.13
N ASN A 61 -9.36 -0.61 -3.68
CA ASN A 61 -8.42 -1.26 -4.60
C ASN A 61 -7.09 -1.70 -3.99
N LEU A 62 -6.85 -1.46 -2.70
CA LEU A 62 -5.72 -2.07 -1.99
C LEU A 62 -6.03 -3.54 -1.73
N LYS A 63 -5.23 -4.43 -2.33
CA LYS A 63 -5.19 -5.84 -1.90
C LYS A 63 -4.45 -5.89 -0.58
N TRP A 64 -5.11 -6.34 0.48
CA TRP A 64 -4.49 -6.46 1.80
C TRP A 64 -5.05 -7.66 2.55
N ARG A 65 -4.24 -8.19 3.47
CA ARG A 65 -4.68 -9.17 4.46
C ARG A 65 -3.90 -9.00 5.74
N ARG A 66 -4.46 -9.58 6.81
CA ARG A 66 -3.72 -9.74 8.06
C ARG A 66 -2.59 -10.75 7.90
N LEU A 67 -1.63 -10.70 8.82
CA LEU A 67 -0.63 -11.75 8.97
C LEU A 67 -1.36 -13.11 9.05
N PRO A 68 -0.91 -14.12 8.29
CA PRO A 68 -1.43 -15.47 8.46
C PRO A 68 -1.20 -15.92 9.91
N GLU A 69 -2.17 -16.63 10.48
CA GLU A 69 -1.96 -17.28 11.78
C GLU A 69 -0.79 -18.28 11.66
N PRO A 70 0.03 -18.45 12.72
CA PRO A 70 1.15 -19.39 12.73
C PRO A 70 0.78 -20.82 12.37
#